data_AF-A0A9E5CUL7-F1
#
_entry.id   AF-A0A9E5CUL7-F1
#
_cell.length_a   1.000
_cell.length_b   1.000
_cell.length_c   1.000
_cell.angle_alpha   90.00
_cell.angle_beta   90.00
_cell.angle_gamma   90.00
#
_symmetry.space_group_name_H-M   'P 1'
#
loop_
_entity.id
_entity.type
_entity.pdbx_description
1 polymer ?
#
loop_
_entity_poly.entity_id
_entity_poly.type
_entity_poly.pdbx_seq_one_letter_code
_entity_poly.pdbx_strand_id
1 'polypeptide(L)'
;PVELHRTPAEWAAHGHDHDAAYAEVVLHVVHAAEPAAPRLGLPTVVLEADDDAPVASAGAEPPLHDLAGRPDDDLRAALRRAGRARFREHTLAASAAVGRDGVEQALYASILEALGYAENRAPFAELARRLPLERLRAIARAEPEAARFEVVLGLLVSFAGLGPPSRCVGDGIEPMDPGRWQTSGVRPASHPLRRLKAAAALVLISIPAGLHPTLTEACADGTRALVDALRMRRTPGGTALVGTGRAREIAVGAVLPVLAAVGDRRLCRCVHAAYDRFPALPDNTLTREARRLLGPRAQAMRLSACEHQGLMRLYRRAVA
;
A
#
# COMPACT_ATOMS: atom_id res chain seq x y z
N PRO A 1 2.28 -13.71 -27.10
CA PRO A 1 3.07 -14.56 -26.17
C PRO A 1 4.36 -13.86 -25.74
N VAL A 2 4.69 -13.94 -24.44
CA VAL A 2 5.91 -13.37 -23.86
C VAL A 2 6.77 -14.53 -23.38
N GLU A 3 8.06 -14.53 -23.72
CA GLU A 3 9.01 -15.55 -23.28
C GLU A 3 10.07 -14.99 -22.33
N LEU A 4 10.42 -15.79 -21.33
CA LEU A 4 11.27 -15.38 -20.21
C LEU A 4 12.52 -16.24 -20.12
N HIS A 5 13.68 -15.59 -20.16
CA HIS A 5 14.99 -16.23 -19.99
C HIS A 5 15.86 -15.45 -19.01
N ARG A 6 16.97 -16.04 -18.56
CA ARG A 6 17.98 -15.32 -17.78
C ARG A 6 18.85 -14.46 -18.68
N THR A 7 19.27 -15.00 -19.81
CA THR A 7 20.08 -14.27 -20.80
C THR A 7 19.53 -14.48 -22.21
N PRO A 8 19.83 -13.59 -23.16
CA PRO A 8 19.33 -13.73 -24.52
C PRO A 8 19.78 -15.02 -25.23
N ALA A 9 20.94 -15.57 -24.86
CA ALA A 9 21.49 -16.78 -25.46
C ALA A 9 20.63 -18.03 -25.16
N GLU A 10 19.88 -18.03 -24.07
CA GLU A 10 19.00 -19.16 -23.70
C GLU A 10 17.87 -19.38 -24.72
N TRP A 11 17.52 -18.38 -25.55
CA TRP A 11 16.56 -18.54 -26.64
C TRP A 11 16.96 -19.65 -27.63
N ALA A 12 18.20 -19.60 -28.14
CA ALA A 12 18.73 -20.62 -29.03
C ALA A 12 19.10 -21.88 -28.25
N ALA A 13 19.57 -21.76 -27.00
CA ALA A 13 19.91 -22.92 -26.17
C ALA A 13 18.70 -23.81 -25.86
N HIS A 14 17.50 -23.23 -25.74
CA HIS A 14 16.25 -23.96 -25.59
C HIS A 14 15.64 -24.39 -26.94
N GLY A 15 16.28 -24.07 -28.06
CA GLY A 15 15.83 -24.46 -29.40
C GLY A 15 14.61 -23.69 -29.90
N HIS A 16 14.26 -22.55 -29.29
CA HIS A 16 13.10 -21.75 -29.69
C HIS A 16 13.26 -21.14 -31.09
N ASP A 17 14.49 -21.06 -31.60
CA ASP A 17 14.82 -20.67 -32.97
C ASP A 17 14.41 -21.71 -34.03
N HIS A 18 14.20 -22.97 -33.61
CA HIS A 18 13.83 -24.08 -34.51
C HIS A 18 12.43 -24.63 -34.24
N ASP A 19 11.69 -24.09 -33.26
CA ASP A 19 10.36 -24.54 -32.90
C ASP A 19 9.28 -23.53 -33.36
N ALA A 20 8.42 -23.98 -34.27
CA ALA A 20 7.34 -23.19 -34.84
C ALA A 20 6.33 -22.67 -33.80
N ALA A 21 6.24 -23.31 -32.62
CA ALA A 21 5.40 -22.83 -31.52
C ALA A 21 5.85 -21.46 -30.98
N TYR A 22 7.11 -21.08 -31.17
CA TYR A 22 7.69 -19.84 -30.68
C TYR A 22 7.70 -18.72 -31.73
N ALA A 23 7.23 -18.99 -32.95
CA ALA A 23 7.16 -17.99 -34.03
C ALA A 23 6.20 -16.83 -33.74
N GLU A 24 5.21 -17.05 -32.86
CA GLU A 24 4.25 -16.01 -32.47
C GLU A 24 4.69 -15.16 -31.27
N VAL A 25 5.87 -15.43 -30.68
CA VAL A 25 6.36 -14.65 -29.52
C VAL A 25 6.57 -13.20 -29.94
N VAL A 26 5.96 -12.27 -29.19
CA VAL A 26 5.98 -10.83 -29.50
C VAL A 26 6.94 -10.03 -28.62
N LEU A 27 7.42 -10.64 -27.54
CA LEU A 27 8.33 -10.02 -26.58
C LEU A 27 9.21 -11.08 -25.92
N HIS A 28 10.51 -10.85 -25.94
CA HIS A 28 11.49 -11.63 -25.19
C HIS A 28 11.94 -10.84 -23.96
N VAL A 29 11.87 -11.45 -22.79
CA VAL A 29 12.23 -10.80 -21.52
C VAL A 29 13.41 -11.55 -20.90
N VAL A 30 14.51 -10.84 -20.65
CA VAL A 30 15.75 -11.42 -20.12
C VAL A 30 16.14 -10.76 -18.80
N HIS A 31 16.79 -11.47 -17.90
CA HIS A 31 17.23 -10.93 -16.60
C HIS A 31 18.58 -10.20 -16.67
N ALA A 32 19.42 -10.52 -17.65
CA ALA A 32 20.71 -9.88 -17.86
C ALA A 32 20.92 -9.57 -19.36
N ALA A 33 21.45 -8.39 -19.65
CA ALA A 33 21.89 -8.05 -20.99
C ALA A 33 23.17 -8.80 -21.34
N GLU A 34 23.30 -9.26 -22.58
CA GLU A 34 24.55 -9.80 -23.13
C GLU A 34 24.92 -9.03 -24.40
N PRO A 35 26.04 -8.29 -24.42
CA PRO A 35 26.43 -7.46 -25.57
C PRO A 35 26.68 -8.28 -26.86
N ALA A 36 27.06 -9.54 -26.72
CA ALA A 36 27.38 -10.45 -27.81
C ALA A 36 26.21 -11.36 -28.22
N ALA A 37 25.02 -11.15 -27.65
CA ALA A 37 23.87 -11.98 -27.95
C ALA A 37 23.39 -11.83 -29.42
N PRO A 38 22.89 -12.92 -30.04
CA PRO A 38 22.27 -12.85 -31.35
C PRO A 38 21.08 -11.89 -31.34
N ARG A 39 20.95 -11.05 -32.37
CA ARG A 39 19.76 -10.21 -32.56
C ARG A 39 18.61 -11.10 -33.07
N LEU A 40 17.66 -11.39 -32.19
CA LEU A 40 16.52 -12.26 -32.48
C LEU A 40 15.45 -11.64 -33.38
N GLY A 41 15.57 -10.36 -33.75
CA GLY A 41 14.50 -9.63 -34.47
C GLY A 41 13.24 -9.35 -33.63
N LEU A 42 13.19 -9.89 -32.40
CA LEU A 42 12.14 -9.67 -31.42
C LEU A 42 12.48 -8.48 -30.50
N PRO A 43 11.50 -7.63 -30.14
CA PRO A 43 11.67 -6.71 -29.02
C PRO A 43 12.15 -7.48 -27.79
N THR A 44 13.30 -7.09 -27.25
CA THR A 44 13.90 -7.73 -26.07
C THR A 44 13.99 -6.72 -24.94
N VAL A 45 13.38 -7.03 -23.80
CA VAL A 45 13.43 -6.21 -22.58
C VAL A 45 14.34 -6.88 -21.57
N VAL A 46 15.30 -6.12 -21.06
CA VAL A 46 16.16 -6.56 -19.96
C VAL A 46 15.52 -6.10 -18.65
N LEU A 47 15.07 -7.06 -17.85
CA LEU A 47 14.71 -6.86 -16.47
C LEU A 47 15.97 -6.92 -15.62
N GLU A 48 16.62 -5.77 -15.42
CA GLU A 48 17.65 -5.66 -14.38
C GLU A 48 16.99 -5.92 -13.02
N ALA A 49 17.18 -7.11 -12.45
CA ALA A 49 16.84 -7.27 -11.05
C ALA A 49 17.80 -6.46 -10.20
N ASP A 50 17.29 -5.92 -9.10
CA ASP A 50 18.17 -5.50 -8.02
C ASP A 50 18.87 -6.75 -7.50
N ASP A 51 20.20 -6.83 -7.66
CA ASP A 51 21.02 -7.94 -7.15
C ASP A 51 20.84 -8.13 -5.61
N ASP A 52 20.35 -7.10 -4.92
CA ASP A 52 20.01 -7.10 -3.49
C ASP A 52 18.60 -7.63 -3.18
N ALA A 53 17.76 -7.91 -4.18
CA ALA A 53 16.48 -8.56 -3.96
C ALA A 53 16.74 -10.06 -3.80
N PRO A 54 16.62 -10.64 -2.59
CA PRO A 54 16.75 -12.09 -2.45
C PRO A 54 15.70 -12.71 -3.36
N VAL A 55 16.18 -13.47 -4.36
CA VAL A 55 15.39 -14.46 -5.09
C VAL A 55 14.97 -15.46 -4.01
N ALA A 56 13.89 -15.13 -3.31
CA ALA A 56 13.26 -16.05 -2.39
C ALA A 56 12.87 -17.23 -3.27
N SER A 57 13.58 -18.36 -3.11
CA SER A 57 13.06 -19.62 -3.62
C SER A 57 11.61 -19.69 -3.16
N ALA A 58 10.72 -19.98 -4.11
CA ALA A 58 9.31 -20.16 -3.86
C ALA A 58 9.05 -21.44 -3.05
N GLY A 59 9.80 -21.64 -1.96
CA GLY A 59 9.45 -22.61 -0.95
C GLY A 59 8.08 -22.23 -0.40
N ALA A 60 7.18 -23.21 -0.36
CA ALA A 60 5.84 -23.02 0.21
C ALA A 60 5.96 -22.35 1.58
N GLU A 61 5.17 -21.29 1.79
CA GLU A 61 5.09 -20.66 3.11
C GLU A 61 4.51 -21.69 4.09
N PRO A 62 5.20 -22.00 5.20
CA PRO A 62 4.71 -22.99 6.13
C PRO A 62 3.41 -22.49 6.81
N PRO A 63 2.46 -23.39 7.12
CA PRO A 63 1.34 -23.07 8.00
C PRO A 63 1.81 -22.41 9.30
N LEU A 64 1.00 -21.48 9.83
CA LEU A 64 1.39 -20.73 11.02
C LEU A 64 1.66 -21.64 12.23
N HIS A 65 0.88 -22.71 12.39
CA HIS A 65 1.02 -23.64 13.52
C HIS A 65 2.34 -24.44 13.47
N ASP A 66 2.89 -24.71 12.29
CA ASP A 66 4.18 -25.40 12.12
C ASP A 66 5.37 -24.55 12.55
N LEU A 67 5.15 -23.25 12.78
CA LEU A 67 6.14 -22.33 13.31
C LEU A 67 6.15 -22.32 14.85
N ALA A 68 5.15 -22.92 15.50
CA ALA A 68 5.12 -23.04 16.96
C ALA A 68 6.30 -23.92 17.44
N GLY A 69 7.02 -23.46 18.46
CA GLY A 69 8.15 -24.19 19.04
C GLY A 69 9.47 -24.10 18.25
N ARG A 70 9.50 -23.46 17.07
CA ARG A 70 10.75 -23.21 16.35
C ARG A 70 11.66 -22.21 17.09
N PRO A 71 12.98 -22.24 16.88
CA PRO A 71 13.90 -21.20 17.35
C PRO A 71 13.44 -19.79 16.93
N ASP A 72 13.78 -18.77 17.74
CA ASP A 72 13.33 -17.39 17.47
C ASP A 72 13.81 -16.86 16.14
N ASP A 73 15.04 -17.19 15.75
CA ASP A 73 15.61 -16.72 14.49
C ASP A 73 14.87 -17.34 13.30
N ASP A 74 14.50 -18.62 13.39
CA ASP A 74 13.70 -19.31 12.36
C ASP A 74 12.28 -18.75 12.25
N LEU A 75 11.63 -18.51 13.40
CA LEU A 75 10.31 -17.87 13.43
C LEU A 75 10.37 -16.46 12.83
N ARG A 76 11.34 -15.64 13.23
CA ARG A 76 11.53 -14.28 12.70
C ARG A 76 11.84 -14.30 11.21
N ALA A 77 12.69 -15.22 10.76
CA ALA A 77 13.00 -15.39 9.33
C ALA A 77 11.75 -15.77 8.52
N ALA A 78 10.94 -16.71 9.02
CA ALA A 78 9.69 -17.10 8.38
C ALA A 78 8.70 -15.93 8.30
N LEU A 79 8.52 -15.20 9.41
CA LEU A 79 7.65 -14.01 9.47
C LEU A 79 8.15 -12.89 8.54
N ARG A 80 9.46 -12.62 8.48
CA ARG A 80 10.02 -11.62 7.55
C ARG A 80 9.80 -12.02 6.10
N ARG A 81 10.02 -13.29 5.75
CA ARG A 81 9.77 -13.80 4.38
C ARG A 81 8.31 -13.62 3.99
N ALA A 82 7.38 -14.02 4.85
CA ALA A 82 5.95 -13.83 4.65
C ALA A 82 5.57 -12.34 4.57
N GLY A 83 6.20 -11.49 5.41
CA GLY A 83 6.00 -10.05 5.40
C GLY A 83 6.46 -9.40 4.11
N ARG A 84 7.62 -9.78 3.57
CA ARG A 84 8.10 -9.32 2.26
C ARG A 84 7.24 -9.84 1.10
N ALA A 85 6.75 -11.08 1.18
CA ALA A 85 5.81 -11.63 0.20
C ALA A 85 4.50 -10.83 0.17
N ARG A 86 3.93 -10.54 1.35
CA ARG A 86 2.76 -9.67 1.48
C ARG A 86 3.02 -8.28 0.88
N PHE A 87 4.18 -7.68 1.19
CA PHE A 87 4.55 -6.37 0.64
C PHE A 87 4.57 -6.39 -0.90
N ARG A 88 5.24 -7.38 -1.51
CA ARG A 88 5.27 -7.54 -2.98
C ARG A 88 3.88 -7.65 -3.59
N GLU A 89 2.98 -8.43 -3.01
CA GLU A 89 1.59 -8.52 -3.48
C GLU A 89 0.86 -7.18 -3.42
N HIS A 90 1.10 -6.39 -2.35
CA HIS A 90 0.48 -5.06 -2.23
C HIS A 90 1.11 -4.08 -3.22
N THR A 91 2.41 -4.17 -3.49
CA THR A 91 3.09 -3.37 -4.51
C THR A 91 2.57 -3.70 -5.91
N LEU A 92 2.34 -4.99 -6.23
CA LEU A 92 1.74 -5.39 -7.51
C LEU A 92 0.32 -4.83 -7.68
N ALA A 93 -0.52 -4.95 -6.64
CA ALA A 93 -1.86 -4.37 -6.64
C ALA A 93 -1.83 -2.83 -6.77
N ALA A 94 -0.87 -2.18 -6.09
CA ALA A 94 -0.66 -0.74 -6.17
C ALA A 94 -0.19 -0.32 -7.57
N SER A 95 0.71 -1.07 -8.21
CA SER A 95 1.15 -0.82 -9.60
C SER A 95 -0.03 -0.83 -10.57
N ALA A 96 -0.93 -1.80 -10.44
CA ALA A 96 -2.15 -1.85 -11.24
C ALA A 96 -3.07 -0.64 -10.98
N ALA A 97 -3.19 -0.16 -9.72
CA ALA A 97 -3.97 1.03 -9.40
C ALA A 97 -3.32 2.31 -9.96
N VAL A 98 -2.00 2.44 -9.86
CA VAL A 98 -1.27 3.57 -10.45
C VAL A 98 -1.44 3.61 -11.96
N GLY A 99 -1.35 2.46 -12.65
CA GLY A 99 -1.51 2.40 -14.10
C GLY A 99 -2.90 2.81 -14.57
N ARG A 100 -3.95 2.58 -13.75
CA ARG A 100 -5.32 2.98 -14.07
C ARG A 100 -5.63 4.44 -13.72
N ASP A 101 -5.24 4.86 -12.52
CA ASP A 101 -5.77 6.09 -11.90
C ASP A 101 -4.70 7.19 -11.72
N GLY A 102 -3.43 6.86 -11.94
CA GLY A 102 -2.28 7.72 -11.64
C GLY A 102 -1.85 7.66 -10.16
N VAL A 103 -0.60 8.09 -9.90
CA VAL A 103 0.05 7.95 -8.58
C VAL A 103 -0.66 8.72 -7.46
N GLU A 104 -1.11 9.94 -7.74
CA GLU A 104 -1.77 10.81 -6.77
C GLU A 104 -3.10 10.20 -6.29
N GLN A 105 -3.90 9.69 -7.23
CA GLN A 105 -5.18 9.05 -6.93
C GLN A 105 -4.98 7.69 -6.26
N ALA A 106 -3.99 6.90 -6.68
CA ALA A 106 -3.66 5.62 -6.05
C ALA A 106 -3.24 5.79 -4.58
N LEU A 107 -2.40 6.80 -4.27
CA LEU A 107 -2.05 7.15 -2.90
C LEU A 107 -3.27 7.58 -2.09
N TYR A 108 -4.08 8.48 -2.63
CA TYR A 108 -5.30 8.95 -1.98
C TYR A 108 -6.26 7.79 -1.66
N ALA A 109 -6.58 6.97 -2.66
CA ALA A 109 -7.48 5.83 -2.51
C ALA A 109 -6.95 4.80 -1.50
N SER A 110 -5.66 4.46 -1.58
CA SER A 110 -5.03 3.51 -0.66
C SER A 110 -5.04 4.02 0.79
N ILE A 111 -4.77 5.31 1.00
CA ILE A 111 -4.81 5.92 2.33
C ILE A 111 -6.26 5.99 2.85
N LEU A 112 -7.24 6.37 2.01
CA LEU A 112 -8.65 6.42 2.41
C LEU A 112 -9.16 5.04 2.81
N GLU A 113 -8.92 4.03 1.99
CA GLU A 113 -9.25 2.64 2.30
C GLU A 113 -8.61 2.22 3.64
N ALA A 114 -7.34 2.58 3.85
CA ALA A 114 -6.63 2.39 5.10
C ALA A 114 -7.05 3.36 6.23
N LEU A 115 -8.01 4.27 6.07
CA LEU A 115 -8.65 4.97 7.18
C LEU A 115 -9.85 4.18 7.72
N GLY A 116 -10.42 3.27 6.92
CA GLY A 116 -11.65 2.53 7.22
C GLY A 116 -11.54 1.31 8.14
N TYR A 117 -10.34 0.90 8.55
CA TYR A 117 -10.12 -0.33 9.35
C TYR A 117 -10.72 -1.58 8.67
N ALA A 118 -11.21 -2.55 9.45
CA ALA A 118 -11.88 -3.74 8.90
C ALA A 118 -13.35 -3.42 8.60
N GLU A 119 -13.97 -2.59 9.43
CA GLU A 119 -15.41 -2.34 9.48
C GLU A 119 -15.89 -1.38 8.38
N ASN A 120 -15.07 -0.40 8.01
CA ASN A 120 -15.42 0.65 7.04
C ASN A 120 -14.45 0.71 5.85
N ARG A 121 -13.68 -0.37 5.60
CA ARG A 121 -12.73 -0.43 4.47
C ARG A 121 -13.41 -0.17 3.12
N ALA A 122 -14.47 -0.93 2.85
CA ALA A 122 -15.23 -0.86 1.61
C ALA A 122 -15.90 0.51 1.38
N PRO A 123 -16.62 1.11 2.34
CA PRO A 123 -17.20 2.43 2.12
C PRO A 123 -16.14 3.52 1.91
N PHE A 124 -14.98 3.45 2.59
CA PHE A 124 -13.89 4.41 2.31
C PHE A 124 -13.27 4.24 0.91
N ALA A 125 -13.10 3.01 0.44
CA ALA A 125 -12.61 2.75 -0.92
C ALA A 125 -13.59 3.28 -1.99
N GLU A 126 -14.89 3.03 -1.79
CA GLU A 126 -15.95 3.54 -2.66
C GLU A 126 -16.01 5.08 -2.65
N LEU A 127 -15.87 5.70 -1.48
CA LEU A 127 -15.83 7.15 -1.36
C LEU A 127 -14.66 7.76 -2.16
N ALA A 128 -13.47 7.16 -2.07
CA ALA A 128 -12.30 7.62 -2.81
C ALA A 128 -12.47 7.56 -4.34
N ARG A 129 -13.26 6.58 -4.82
CA ARG A 129 -13.61 6.42 -6.24
C ARG A 129 -14.67 7.44 -6.68
N ARG A 130 -15.67 7.71 -5.84
CA ARG A 130 -16.74 8.69 -6.12
C ARG A 130 -16.26 10.14 -6.05
N LEU A 131 -15.26 10.42 -5.21
CA LEU A 131 -14.64 11.74 -5.05
C LEU A 131 -13.14 11.66 -5.34
N PRO A 132 -12.71 11.69 -6.62
CA PRO A 132 -11.30 11.71 -6.97
C PRO A 132 -10.56 12.89 -6.36
N LEU A 133 -9.29 12.69 -6.00
CA LEU A 133 -8.45 13.67 -5.34
C LEU A 133 -8.37 14.99 -6.12
N GLU A 134 -8.21 14.94 -7.44
CA GLU A 134 -8.07 16.16 -8.23
C GLU A 134 -9.35 17.00 -8.23
N ARG A 135 -10.53 16.37 -8.17
CA ARG A 135 -11.80 17.09 -8.01
C ARG A 135 -11.84 17.84 -6.69
N LEU A 136 -11.44 17.19 -5.60
CA LEU A 136 -11.40 17.82 -4.28
C LEU A 136 -10.34 18.95 -4.22
N ARG A 137 -9.18 18.77 -4.86
CA ARG A 137 -8.14 19.82 -4.95
C ARG A 137 -8.61 21.01 -5.76
N ALA A 138 -9.27 20.79 -6.89
CA ALA A 138 -9.82 21.85 -7.73
C ALA A 138 -10.83 22.71 -6.96
N ILE A 139 -11.78 22.09 -6.27
CA ILE A 139 -12.76 22.80 -5.45
C ILE A 139 -12.06 23.54 -4.30
N ALA A 140 -11.14 22.87 -3.57
CA ALA A 140 -10.42 23.51 -2.48
C ALA A 140 -9.55 24.70 -2.94
N ARG A 141 -8.96 24.65 -4.15
CA ARG A 141 -8.14 25.76 -4.68
C ARG A 141 -8.97 27.00 -5.01
N ALA A 142 -10.25 26.83 -5.37
CA ALA A 142 -11.18 27.94 -5.62
C ALA A 142 -11.59 28.67 -4.32
N GLU A 143 -11.38 28.05 -3.17
CA GLU A 143 -11.74 28.59 -1.86
C GLU A 143 -10.55 29.30 -1.17
N PRO A 144 -10.83 30.33 -0.36
CA PRO A 144 -9.84 30.92 0.54
C PRO A 144 -9.21 29.86 1.45
N GLU A 145 -7.92 29.98 1.76
CA GLU A 145 -7.18 28.97 2.53
C GLU A 145 -7.87 28.58 3.85
N ALA A 146 -8.43 29.57 4.57
CA ALA A 146 -9.15 29.37 5.81
C ALA A 146 -10.43 28.52 5.68
N ALA A 147 -11.05 28.49 4.50
CA ALA A 147 -12.30 27.78 4.23
C ALA A 147 -12.09 26.36 3.67
N ARG A 148 -10.93 26.08 3.07
CA ARG A 148 -10.65 24.81 2.35
C ARG A 148 -10.97 23.56 3.15
N PHE A 149 -10.59 23.54 4.43
CA PHE A 149 -10.83 22.38 5.29
C PHE A 149 -12.31 22.07 5.46
N GLU A 150 -13.13 23.08 5.76
CA GLU A 150 -14.57 22.89 6.00
C GLU A 150 -15.29 22.55 4.69
N VAL A 151 -14.88 23.12 3.56
CA VAL A 151 -15.44 22.79 2.24
C VAL A 151 -15.13 21.33 1.89
N VAL A 152 -13.88 20.91 1.95
CA VAL A 152 -13.49 19.52 1.65
C VAL A 152 -14.16 18.53 2.63
N LEU A 153 -14.21 18.85 3.92
CA LEU A 153 -14.88 18.01 4.90
C LEU A 153 -16.38 17.90 4.62
N GLY A 154 -17.04 19.03 4.31
CA GLY A 154 -18.45 19.07 3.96
C GLY A 154 -18.78 18.19 2.75
N LEU A 155 -17.92 18.22 1.72
CA LEU A 155 -18.04 17.34 0.56
C LEU A 155 -17.92 15.86 0.94
N LEU A 156 -16.86 15.49 1.67
CA LEU A 156 -16.61 14.11 2.09
C LEU A 156 -17.75 13.56 2.96
N VAL A 157 -18.24 14.35 3.91
CA VAL A 157 -19.34 13.97 4.81
C VAL A 157 -20.66 13.86 4.05
N SER A 158 -20.94 14.81 3.15
CA SER A 158 -22.15 14.79 2.33
C SER A 158 -22.18 13.57 1.41
N PHE A 159 -21.10 13.30 0.68
CA PHE A 159 -21.02 12.15 -0.24
C PHE A 159 -20.98 10.81 0.50
N ALA A 160 -20.47 10.78 1.73
CA ALA A 160 -20.59 9.62 2.60
C ALA A 160 -22.04 9.36 3.06
N GLY A 161 -22.98 10.31 2.88
CA GLY A 161 -24.33 10.22 3.43
C GLY A 161 -24.41 10.50 4.92
N LEU A 162 -23.32 10.98 5.54
CA LEU A 162 -23.22 11.16 7.00
C LEU A 162 -23.47 12.61 7.44
N GLY A 163 -24.01 13.46 6.56
CA GLY A 163 -24.37 14.83 6.86
C GLY A 163 -25.26 15.44 5.77
N PRO A 164 -25.55 16.74 5.87
CA PRO A 164 -26.46 17.40 4.93
C PRO A 164 -25.91 17.35 3.49
N PRO A 165 -26.81 17.35 2.48
CA PRO A 165 -26.39 17.40 1.08
C PRO A 165 -25.62 18.69 0.78
N SER A 166 -24.45 18.56 0.15
CA SER A 166 -23.64 19.68 -0.30
C SER A 166 -24.07 20.11 -1.71
N ARG A 167 -24.30 21.41 -1.90
CA ARG A 167 -24.65 22.01 -3.20
C ARG A 167 -23.44 22.27 -4.10
N CYS A 168 -22.22 22.14 -3.57
CA CYS A 168 -20.98 22.54 -4.23
C CYS A 168 -20.55 21.60 -5.36
N VAL A 169 -21.26 20.48 -5.56
CA VAL A 169 -20.96 19.52 -6.62
C VAL A 169 -22.20 19.37 -7.49
N GLY A 170 -22.22 20.13 -8.59
CA GLY A 170 -23.02 19.74 -9.76
C GLY A 170 -22.56 18.37 -10.26
N ASP A 171 -23.46 17.65 -10.92
CA ASP A 171 -23.26 16.34 -11.60
C ASP A 171 -23.85 15.11 -10.91
N GLY A 172 -25.08 15.15 -10.36
CA GLY A 172 -25.89 13.94 -10.19
C GLY A 172 -25.25 12.75 -9.43
N ILE A 173 -24.18 12.97 -8.66
CA ILE A 173 -23.56 11.91 -7.86
C ILE A 173 -24.36 11.80 -6.57
N GLU A 174 -25.12 10.73 -6.47
CA GLU A 174 -25.90 10.46 -5.28
C GLU A 174 -24.99 10.16 -4.08
N PRO A 175 -25.31 10.73 -2.90
CA PRO A 175 -24.70 10.34 -1.65
C PRO A 175 -24.73 8.82 -1.46
N MET A 176 -23.70 8.29 -0.82
CA MET A 176 -23.68 6.90 -0.40
C MET A 176 -24.79 6.63 0.63
N ASP A 177 -25.33 5.42 0.60
CA ASP A 177 -26.25 4.94 1.63
C ASP A 177 -25.56 4.98 3.02
N PRO A 178 -26.11 5.74 3.99
CA PRO A 178 -25.57 5.82 5.35
C PRO A 178 -25.47 4.44 6.03
N GLY A 179 -26.34 3.49 5.68
CA GLY A 179 -26.36 2.12 6.21
C GLY A 179 -25.12 1.29 5.84
N ARG A 180 -24.31 1.74 4.87
CA ARG A 180 -23.02 1.10 4.52
C ARG A 180 -21.92 1.38 5.54
N TRP A 181 -22.11 2.36 6.43
CA TRP A 181 -21.11 2.76 7.41
C TRP A 181 -21.38 2.14 8.77
N GLN A 182 -20.38 1.45 9.33
CA GLN A 182 -20.40 1.04 10.72
C GLN A 182 -20.09 2.25 11.62
N THR A 183 -21.13 2.84 12.19
CA THR A 183 -21.06 4.03 13.08
C THR A 183 -21.30 3.70 14.56
N SER A 184 -21.98 2.59 14.86
CA SER A 184 -22.20 2.09 16.21
C SER A 184 -21.13 1.08 16.63
N GLY A 185 -20.87 0.91 17.93
CA GLY A 185 -19.93 -0.09 18.45
C GLY A 185 -18.45 0.13 18.06
N VAL A 186 -18.12 1.23 17.38
CA VAL A 186 -16.75 1.61 17.02
C VAL A 186 -16.17 2.56 18.06
N ARG A 187 -14.87 2.43 18.31
CA ARG A 187 -14.15 3.36 19.21
C ARG A 187 -14.23 4.78 18.64
N PRO A 188 -14.31 5.85 19.47
CA PRO A 188 -14.38 7.23 18.97
C PRO A 188 -13.26 7.61 18.01
N ALA A 189 -12.06 7.07 18.22
CA ALA A 189 -10.91 7.26 17.33
C ALA A 189 -11.11 6.62 15.95
N SER A 190 -11.96 5.60 15.82
CA SER A 190 -12.24 4.87 14.57
C SER A 190 -13.56 5.28 13.91
N HIS A 191 -14.33 6.19 14.52
CA HIS A 191 -15.62 6.62 13.97
C HIS A 191 -15.46 7.25 12.57
N PRO A 192 -16.30 6.90 11.57
CA PRO A 192 -16.19 7.39 10.20
C PRO A 192 -16.05 8.90 10.07
N LEU A 193 -16.89 9.69 10.76
CA LEU A 193 -16.79 11.16 10.73
C LEU A 193 -15.42 11.70 11.18
N ARG A 194 -14.76 11.07 12.16
CA ARG A 194 -13.40 11.47 12.57
C ARG A 194 -12.39 11.15 11.48
N ARG A 195 -12.59 10.04 10.76
CA ARG A 195 -11.73 9.59 9.66
C ARG A 195 -11.93 10.43 8.40
N LEU A 196 -13.13 10.93 8.14
CA LEU A 196 -13.38 11.91 7.09
C LEU A 196 -12.69 13.25 7.38
N LYS A 197 -12.60 13.67 8.65
CA LYS A 197 -11.74 14.82 9.03
C LYS A 197 -10.27 14.58 8.67
N ALA A 198 -9.77 13.37 8.91
CA ALA A 198 -8.39 13.00 8.54
C ALA A 198 -8.20 13.00 7.01
N ALA A 199 -9.16 12.48 6.26
CA ALA A 199 -9.17 12.52 4.79
C ALA A 199 -9.21 13.96 4.26
N ALA A 200 -9.97 14.86 4.88
CA ALA A 200 -9.94 16.28 4.52
C ALA A 200 -8.55 16.89 4.73
N ALA A 201 -7.92 16.65 5.87
CA ALA A 201 -6.55 17.11 6.13
C ALA A 201 -5.54 16.54 5.11
N LEU A 202 -5.70 15.27 4.71
CA LEU A 202 -4.87 14.65 3.65
C LEU A 202 -5.00 15.38 2.32
N VAL A 203 -6.23 15.72 1.89
CA VAL A 203 -6.46 16.49 0.67
C VAL A 203 -5.76 17.85 0.76
N LEU A 204 -5.85 18.54 1.90
CA LEU A 204 -5.18 19.83 2.07
C LEU A 204 -3.64 19.71 1.97
N ILE A 205 -3.04 18.69 2.60
CA ILE A 205 -1.60 18.41 2.50
C ILE A 205 -1.17 18.19 1.04
N SER A 206 -2.05 17.63 0.21
CA SER A 206 -1.74 17.43 -1.20
C SER A 206 -1.69 18.73 -2.00
N ILE A 207 -2.39 19.81 -1.61
CA ILE A 207 -2.59 20.98 -2.49
C ILE A 207 -1.29 21.61 -3.01
N PRO A 208 -0.25 21.89 -2.17
CA PRO A 208 0.93 22.63 -2.60
C PRO A 208 1.80 21.88 -3.62
N ALA A 209 2.07 20.60 -3.39
CA ALA A 209 3.01 19.81 -4.21
C ALA A 209 2.44 18.48 -4.73
N GLY A 210 1.45 17.91 -4.06
CA GLY A 210 0.93 16.56 -4.32
C GLY A 210 1.27 15.57 -3.22
N LEU A 211 0.50 14.48 -3.13
CA LEU A 211 0.77 13.41 -2.17
C LEU A 211 2.07 12.68 -2.51
N HIS A 212 2.34 12.44 -3.79
CA HIS A 212 3.50 11.68 -4.22
C HIS A 212 4.83 12.35 -3.82
N PRO A 213 5.11 13.62 -4.19
CA PRO A 213 6.36 14.27 -3.77
C PRO A 213 6.44 14.41 -2.25
N THR A 214 5.36 14.81 -1.57
CA THR A 214 5.36 14.98 -0.10
C THR A 214 5.65 13.68 0.65
N LEU A 215 5.06 12.56 0.24
CA LEU A 215 5.28 11.26 0.90
C LEU A 215 6.61 10.63 0.49
N THR A 216 7.12 10.91 -0.71
CA THR A 216 8.46 10.50 -1.16
C THR A 216 9.54 11.17 -0.33
N GLU A 217 9.45 12.48 -0.15
CA GLU A 217 10.37 13.25 0.70
C GLU A 217 10.32 12.77 2.15
N ALA A 218 9.12 12.66 2.73
CA ALA A 218 8.95 12.16 4.09
C ALA A 218 9.47 10.71 4.27
N CYS A 219 9.41 9.87 3.22
CA CYS A 219 9.98 8.53 3.24
C CYS A 219 11.52 8.58 3.20
N ALA A 220 12.10 9.47 2.40
CA ALA A 220 13.55 9.68 2.31
C ALA A 220 14.14 10.20 3.63
N ASP A 221 13.41 11.09 4.32
CA ASP A 221 13.78 11.62 5.65
C ASP A 221 13.64 10.59 6.79
N GLY A 222 12.95 9.48 6.51
CA GLY A 222 12.89 8.31 7.38
C GLY A 222 11.54 8.05 8.03
N THR A 223 11.43 6.92 8.72
CA THR A 223 10.14 6.39 9.21
C THR A 223 9.40 7.34 10.15
N ARG A 224 10.11 8.18 10.92
CA ARG A 224 9.50 9.18 11.81
C ARG A 224 8.84 10.32 11.03
N ALA A 225 9.49 10.82 9.99
CA ALA A 225 8.96 11.88 9.13
C ALA A 225 7.72 11.39 8.37
N LEU A 226 7.80 10.20 7.76
CA LEU A 226 6.66 9.57 7.10
C LEU A 226 5.48 9.35 8.04
N VAL A 227 5.73 8.90 9.27
CA VAL A 227 4.67 8.76 10.28
C VAL A 227 4.05 10.10 10.64
N ASP A 228 4.84 11.16 10.84
CA ASP A 228 4.30 12.47 11.20
C ASP A 228 3.45 13.08 10.08
N ALA A 229 3.87 12.94 8.82
CA ALA A 229 3.06 13.32 7.65
C ALA A 229 1.70 12.62 7.64
N LEU A 230 1.65 11.34 8.05
CA LEU A 230 0.43 10.52 8.10
C LEU A 230 -0.39 10.67 9.39
N ARG A 231 0.02 11.53 10.33
CA ARG A 231 -0.80 11.86 11.50
C ARG A 231 -1.95 12.81 11.18
N MET A 232 -1.92 13.43 10.01
CA MET A 232 -2.98 14.26 9.40
C MET A 232 -3.54 15.31 10.38
N ARG A 233 -3.04 16.54 10.28
CA ARG A 233 -3.46 17.65 11.15
C ARG A 233 -4.22 18.67 10.30
N ARG A 234 -5.23 19.31 10.89
CA ARG A 234 -5.95 20.42 10.25
C ARG A 234 -5.01 21.59 9.99
N THR A 235 -4.19 21.92 10.99
CA THR A 235 -3.20 23.00 10.94
C THR A 235 -1.85 22.49 11.41
N PRO A 236 -0.73 23.10 10.97
CA PRO A 236 0.59 22.83 11.54
C PRO A 236 0.56 22.97 13.08
N GLY A 237 1.12 22.00 13.80
CA GLY A 237 1.11 21.96 15.27
C GLY A 237 -0.23 21.59 15.92
N GLY A 238 -1.33 21.53 15.17
CA GLY A 238 -2.66 21.18 15.69
C GLY A 238 -2.80 19.71 16.10
N THR A 239 -3.93 19.34 16.71
CA THR A 239 -4.18 17.96 17.16
C THR A 239 -4.17 16.97 16.00
N ALA A 240 -3.46 15.85 16.17
CA ALA A 240 -3.43 14.77 15.18
C ALA A 240 -4.79 14.09 15.06
N LEU A 241 -5.29 13.94 13.84
CA LEU A 241 -6.54 13.22 13.55
C LEU A 241 -6.29 11.72 13.50
N VAL A 242 -5.07 11.31 13.14
CA VAL A 242 -4.58 9.93 13.12
C VAL A 242 -3.49 9.75 14.19
N GLY A 243 -3.67 8.76 15.07
CA GLY A 243 -2.68 8.40 16.08
C GLY A 243 -1.45 7.69 15.48
N THR A 244 -0.32 7.74 16.19
CA THR A 244 0.97 7.20 15.72
C THR A 244 0.91 5.74 15.27
N GLY A 245 0.23 4.87 16.02
CA GLY A 245 0.08 3.46 15.64
C GLY A 245 -0.63 3.28 14.29
N ARG A 246 -1.70 4.06 14.06
CA ARG A 246 -2.44 4.01 12.79
C ARG A 246 -1.67 4.64 11.64
N ALA A 247 -0.94 5.73 11.89
CA ALA A 247 -0.07 6.31 10.89
C ALA A 247 1.00 5.32 10.40
N ARG A 248 1.55 4.47 11.30
CA ARG A 248 2.46 3.38 10.92
C ARG A 248 1.78 2.31 10.07
N GLU A 249 0.56 1.91 10.41
CA GLU A 249 -0.22 0.94 9.62
C GLU A 249 -0.52 1.48 8.21
N ILE A 250 -0.90 2.76 8.10
CA ILE A 250 -1.12 3.42 6.81
C ILE A 250 0.19 3.49 6.02
N ALA A 251 1.29 3.86 6.67
CA ALA A 251 2.60 3.90 6.01
C ALA A 251 2.95 2.53 5.40
N VAL A 252 2.93 1.49 6.22
CA VAL A 252 3.39 0.14 5.85
C VAL A 252 2.42 -0.56 4.89
N GLY A 253 1.11 -0.40 5.09
CA GLY A 253 0.09 -1.14 4.36
C GLY A 253 -0.48 -0.44 3.13
N ALA A 254 -0.37 0.89 3.04
CA ALA A 254 -0.99 1.69 1.99
C ALA A 254 0.01 2.56 1.23
N VAL A 255 0.90 3.29 1.92
CA VAL A 255 1.80 4.25 1.26
C VAL A 255 3.03 3.59 0.66
N LEU A 256 3.80 2.84 1.45
CA LEU A 256 5.03 2.21 0.97
C LEU A 256 4.82 1.29 -0.24
N PRO A 257 3.74 0.48 -0.34
CA PRO A 257 3.50 -0.31 -1.54
C PRO A 257 3.30 0.53 -2.81
N VAL A 258 2.61 1.68 -2.71
CA VAL A 258 2.41 2.59 -3.84
C VAL A 258 3.71 3.29 -4.21
N LEU A 259 4.49 3.76 -3.24
CA LEU A 259 5.81 4.38 -3.51
C LEU A 259 6.79 3.37 -4.14
N ALA A 260 6.79 2.11 -3.70
CA ALA A 260 7.57 1.05 -4.33
C ALA A 260 7.11 0.74 -5.76
N ALA A 261 5.83 0.94 -6.09
CA ALA A 261 5.29 0.65 -7.40
C ALA A 261 5.66 1.70 -8.47
N VAL A 262 6.06 2.91 -8.05
CA VAL A 262 6.34 4.04 -8.94
C VAL A 262 7.77 4.56 -8.83
N GLY A 263 8.51 4.08 -7.83
CA GLY A 263 9.82 4.60 -7.48
C GLY A 263 10.91 4.21 -8.47
N ASP A 264 11.83 5.14 -8.67
CA ASP A 264 13.13 4.83 -9.26
C ASP A 264 13.96 3.95 -8.30
N ARG A 265 15.15 3.50 -8.74
CA ARG A 265 16.05 2.66 -7.92
C ARG A 265 16.41 3.31 -6.58
N ARG A 266 16.39 4.64 -6.46
CA ARG A 266 16.69 5.33 -5.19
C ARG A 266 15.49 5.24 -4.25
N LEU A 267 14.29 5.57 -4.74
CA LEU A 267 13.06 5.51 -3.94
C LEU A 267 12.76 4.08 -3.51
N CYS A 268 12.92 3.08 -4.38
CA CYS A 268 12.74 1.67 -4.03
C CYS A 268 13.66 1.25 -2.87
N ARG A 269 14.94 1.63 -2.90
CA ARG A 269 15.86 1.40 -1.77
C ARG A 269 15.41 2.10 -0.50
N CYS A 270 14.99 3.36 -0.57
CA CYS A 270 14.44 4.09 0.59
C CYS A 270 13.20 3.39 1.17
N VAL A 271 12.28 2.95 0.32
CA VAL A 271 11.04 2.26 0.72
C VAL A 271 11.35 0.91 1.38
N HIS A 272 12.23 0.10 0.79
CA HIS A 272 12.62 -1.19 1.37
C HIS A 272 13.34 -1.01 2.71
N ALA A 273 14.27 -0.05 2.80
CA ALA A 273 14.93 0.30 4.05
C ALA A 273 13.94 0.79 5.11
N ALA A 274 12.94 1.59 4.71
CA ALA A 274 11.88 2.03 5.60
C ALA A 274 11.04 0.84 6.10
N TYR A 275 10.57 -0.03 5.20
CA TYR A 275 9.76 -1.22 5.54
C TYR A 275 10.45 -2.13 6.55
N ASP A 276 11.76 -2.32 6.40
CA ASP A 276 12.56 -3.14 7.32
C ASP A 276 12.80 -2.47 8.67
N ARG A 277 12.93 -1.14 8.70
CA ARG A 277 13.18 -0.35 9.92
C ARG A 277 11.92 0.07 10.65
N PHE A 278 10.73 -0.10 10.07
CA PHE A 278 9.49 0.32 10.72
C PHE A 278 9.31 -0.40 12.07
N PRO A 279 9.05 0.35 13.16
CA PRO A 279 8.85 -0.24 14.47
C PRO A 279 7.54 -1.05 14.50
N ALA A 280 7.40 -1.85 15.56
CA ALA A 280 6.21 -2.65 15.82
C ALA A 280 4.91 -1.88 15.56
N LEU A 281 4.01 -2.55 14.84
CA LEU A 281 2.63 -2.13 14.63
C LEU A 281 1.78 -2.53 15.84
N PRO A 282 0.71 -1.78 16.15
CA PRO A 282 -0.18 -2.15 17.26
C PRO A 282 -0.92 -3.46 16.95
N ASP A 283 -1.17 -4.26 17.99
CA ASP A 283 -1.90 -5.51 17.81
C ASP A 283 -3.42 -5.29 17.66
N ASN A 284 -4.02 -6.04 16.74
CA ASN A 284 -5.46 -6.16 16.58
C ASN A 284 -5.94 -7.55 17.02
N THR A 285 -7.23 -7.84 16.85
CA THR A 285 -7.79 -9.14 17.27
C THR A 285 -7.11 -10.30 16.54
N LEU A 286 -6.92 -10.18 15.22
CA LEU A 286 -6.29 -11.22 14.40
C LEU A 286 -4.84 -11.46 14.80
N THR A 287 -4.05 -10.41 15.06
CA THR A 287 -2.64 -10.59 15.42
C THR A 287 -2.47 -11.12 16.84
N ARG A 288 -3.36 -10.77 17.77
CA ARG A 288 -3.40 -11.40 19.10
C ARG A 288 -3.72 -12.89 19.01
N GLU A 289 -4.68 -13.27 18.17
CA GLU A 289 -5.06 -14.67 17.96
C GLU A 289 -3.95 -15.47 17.28
N ALA A 290 -3.34 -14.91 16.23
CA ALA A 290 -2.18 -15.50 15.57
C ALA A 290 -1.01 -15.74 16.55
N ARG A 291 -0.74 -14.78 17.45
CA ARG A 291 0.27 -14.96 18.52
C ARG A 291 -0.11 -16.05 19.52
N ARG A 292 -1.40 -16.25 19.80
CA ARG A 292 -1.87 -17.34 20.67
C ARG A 292 -1.56 -18.71 20.07
N LEU A 293 -1.76 -18.88 18.76
CA LEU A 293 -1.41 -20.11 18.05
C LEU A 293 0.09 -20.44 18.10
N LEU A 294 0.94 -19.41 18.11
CA LEU A 294 2.39 -19.57 18.24
C LEU A 294 2.89 -19.79 19.69
N GLY A 295 1.99 -19.70 20.68
CA GLY A 295 2.29 -19.93 22.09
C GLY A 295 2.82 -18.72 22.88
N PRO A 296 3.06 -18.87 24.20
CA PRO A 296 3.38 -17.77 25.11
C PRO A 296 4.64 -16.98 24.74
N ARG A 297 5.65 -17.67 24.20
CA ARG A 297 6.90 -17.06 23.72
C ARG A 297 6.63 -16.01 22.65
N ALA A 298 5.85 -16.34 21.63
CA ALA A 298 5.51 -15.42 20.54
C ALA A 298 4.59 -14.26 20.98
N GLN A 299 3.82 -14.43 22.06
CA GLN A 299 3.02 -13.35 22.64
C GLN A 299 3.91 -12.27 23.29
N ALA A 300 5.03 -12.67 23.89
CA ALA A 300 6.00 -11.75 24.49
C ALA A 300 6.94 -11.07 23.47
N MET A 301 7.05 -11.63 22.26
CA MET A 301 7.98 -11.11 21.24
C MET A 301 7.53 -9.75 20.70
N ARG A 302 8.45 -8.78 20.73
CA ARG A 302 8.32 -7.55 19.96
C ARG A 302 8.67 -7.84 18.50
N LEU A 303 7.66 -7.77 17.64
CA LEU A 303 7.78 -7.98 16.20
C LEU A 303 8.00 -6.64 15.49
N SER A 304 8.88 -6.62 14.49
CA SER A 304 8.96 -5.48 13.55
C SER A 304 7.69 -5.35 12.73
N ALA A 305 7.52 -4.24 11.99
CA ALA A 305 6.37 -4.11 11.10
C ALA A 305 6.33 -5.21 10.02
N CYS A 306 7.49 -5.54 9.43
CA CYS A 306 7.61 -6.64 8.46
C CYS A 306 7.19 -7.99 9.06
N GLU A 307 7.69 -8.33 10.26
CA GLU A 307 7.31 -9.55 10.97
C GLU A 307 5.81 -9.59 11.32
N HIS A 308 5.25 -8.45 11.72
CA HIS A 308 3.82 -8.30 11.98
C HIS A 308 2.96 -8.51 10.72
N GLN A 309 3.37 -7.95 9.57
CA GLN A 309 2.71 -8.18 8.28
C GLN A 309 2.78 -9.65 7.87
N GLY A 310 3.91 -10.32 8.13
CA GLY A 310 4.07 -11.75 7.91
C GLY A 310 3.14 -12.60 8.78
N LEU A 311 3.04 -12.27 10.07
CA LEU A 311 2.13 -12.95 10.99
C LEU A 311 0.68 -12.86 10.48
N MET A 312 0.24 -11.68 10.07
CA MET A 312 -1.10 -11.48 9.49
C MET A 312 -1.33 -12.30 8.22
N ARG A 313 -0.32 -12.38 7.35
CA ARG A 313 -0.39 -13.16 6.09
C ARG A 313 -0.59 -14.65 6.39
N LEU A 314 0.29 -15.21 7.21
CA LEU A 314 0.26 -16.63 7.55
C LEU A 314 -1.02 -17.00 8.31
N TYR A 315 -1.46 -16.13 9.22
CA TYR A 315 -2.71 -16.34 9.95
C TYR A 315 -3.93 -16.39 9.02
N ARG A 316 -4.07 -15.42 8.10
CA ARG A 316 -5.20 -15.40 7.16
C ARG A 316 -5.23 -16.62 6.25
N ARG A 317 -4.07 -17.13 5.84
CA ARG A 317 -3.96 -18.37 5.05
C ARG A 317 -4.33 -19.63 5.84
N ALA A 318 -4.19 -19.61 7.16
CA ALA A 318 -4.54 -20.74 8.03
C ALA A 318 -6.05 -20.80 8.37
N VAL A 319 -6.76 -19.67 8.23
CA VAL A 319 -8.19 -19.54 8.57
C VAL A 319 -9.09 -19.47 7.32
N ALA A 320 -8.50 -19.26 6.14
CA ALA A 320 -9.18 -19.31 4.84
C ALA A 320 -9.28 -20.75 4.34
#